data_AF-A0A7J7RSS4-F1
#
_entry.id   AF-A0A7J7RSS4-F1
#
_cell.length_a   1.000
_cell.length_b   1.000
_cell.length_c   1.000
_cell.angle_alpha   90.00
_cell.angle_beta   90.00
_cell.angle_gamma   90.00
#
_symmetry.space_group_name_H-M   'P 1'
#
loop_
_entity.id
_entity.type
_entity.pdbx_description
1 polymer ?
#
loop_
_entity_poly.entity_id
_entity_poly.type
_entity_poly.pdbx_seq_one_letter_code
_entity_poly.pdbx_strand_id
1 'polypeptide(L)'
;MARPEPSRRRLNPQLERDVRELVRHVAGLRDDVDPNFQLCLHFAWSNFRFHRFLDVNSHKVEKTIEGIYEKFIIHSDLGKAASWKRLTEEFLNASLPNIKEIKVGIIL
;
A
#
# COMPACT_ATOMS: atom_id res chain seq x y z
N MET A 1 -14.77 4.95 -36.01
CA MET A 1 -15.56 4.29 -34.95
C MET A 1 -14.80 4.42 -33.65
N ALA A 2 -15.27 5.25 -32.72
CA ALA A 2 -14.64 5.41 -31.41
C ALA A 2 -14.80 4.11 -30.61
N ARG A 3 -13.71 3.56 -30.08
CA ARG A 3 -13.79 2.42 -29.16
C ARG A 3 -14.57 2.87 -27.92
N PRO A 4 -15.51 2.06 -27.41
CA PRO A 4 -16.13 2.36 -26.13
C PRO A 4 -15.04 2.35 -25.06
N GLU A 5 -14.89 3.47 -24.35
CA GLU A 5 -14.05 3.59 -23.17
C GLU A 5 -14.37 2.44 -22.21
N PRO A 6 -13.36 1.68 -21.72
CA PRO A 6 -13.62 0.58 -20.82
C PRO A 6 -14.33 1.13 -19.59
N SER A 7 -15.52 0.60 -19.33
CA SER A 7 -16.41 0.95 -18.23
C SER A 7 -15.58 1.20 -16.98
N ARG A 8 -15.47 2.47 -16.55
CA ARG A 8 -14.91 2.82 -15.24
C ARG A 8 -15.74 2.02 -14.22
N ARG A 9 -15.24 0.85 -13.78
CA ARG A 9 -15.71 0.21 -12.54
C ARG A 9 -15.76 1.35 -11.54
N ARG A 10 -16.93 1.66 -10.97
CA ARG A 10 -17.08 2.80 -10.06
C ARG A 10 -16.02 2.65 -8.98
N LEU A 11 -14.95 3.43 -9.08
CA LEU A 11 -13.87 3.40 -8.11
C LEU A 11 -14.48 3.87 -6.80
N ASN A 12 -14.11 3.22 -5.70
CA ASN A 12 -14.57 3.64 -4.38
C ASN A 12 -14.27 5.15 -4.23
N PRO A 13 -15.27 6.00 -3.95
CA PRO A 13 -15.04 7.45 -3.78
C PRO A 13 -13.97 7.76 -2.74
N GLN A 14 -13.78 6.88 -1.76
CA GLN A 14 -12.69 7.00 -0.79
C GLN A 14 -11.33 6.79 -1.44
N LEU A 15 -11.16 5.74 -2.25
CA LEU A 15 -9.91 5.47 -2.96
C LEU A 15 -9.52 6.64 -3.87
N GLU A 16 -10.49 7.27 -4.55
CA GLU A 16 -10.18 8.44 -5.38
C GLU A 16 -9.66 9.62 -4.55
N ARG A 17 -10.23 9.85 -3.37
CA ARG A 17 -9.73 10.87 -2.43
C ARG A 17 -8.32 10.51 -1.93
N ASP A 18 -8.10 9.26 -1.53
CA ASP A 18 -6.81 8.79 -1.00
C ASP A 18 -5.70 8.92 -2.04
N VAL A 19 -5.97 8.63 -3.31
CA VAL A 19 -4.98 8.78 -4.40
C VAL A 19 -4.65 10.26 -4.65
N ARG A 20 -5.62 11.17 -4.54
CA ARG A 20 -5.34 12.62 -4.64
C ARG A 20 -4.48 13.09 -3.46
N GLU A 21 -4.78 12.65 -2.25
CA GLU A 21 -3.95 12.95 -1.07
C GLU A 21 -2.53 12.39 -1.20
N LEU A 22 -2.39 11.19 -1.77
CA LEU A 22 -1.08 10.63 -2.08
C LEU A 22 -0.27 11.56 -3.00
N VAL A 23 -0.88 12.09 -4.07
CA VAL A 23 -0.21 13.05 -4.96
C VAL A 23 0.14 14.34 -4.21
N ARG A 24 -0.76 14.88 -3.39
CA ARG A 24 -0.50 16.10 -2.61
C ARG A 24 0.68 15.96 -1.67
N HIS A 25 0.74 14.85 -0.94
CA HIS A 25 1.77 14.65 0.09
C HIS A 25 3.10 14.15 -0.47
N VAL A 26 3.10 13.25 -1.46
CA VAL A 26 4.32 12.64 -1.98
C VAL A 26 4.97 13.50 -3.06
N ALA A 27 4.19 14.11 -3.96
CA ALA A 27 4.71 14.97 -5.02
C ALA A 27 4.78 16.45 -4.63
N GLY A 28 4.15 16.84 -3.51
CA GLY A 28 4.13 18.23 -3.02
C GLY A 28 3.20 19.17 -3.81
N LEU A 29 2.38 18.63 -4.72
CA LEU A 29 1.49 19.39 -5.59
C LEU A 29 0.13 19.58 -4.89
N ARG A 30 -0.15 20.80 -4.41
CA ARG A 30 -1.36 21.08 -3.60
C ARG A 30 -2.57 21.53 -4.42
N ASP A 31 -2.34 22.11 -5.58
CA ASP A 31 -3.40 22.67 -6.42
C ASP A 31 -3.83 21.64 -7.48
N ASP A 32 -5.08 21.20 -7.40
CA ASP A 32 -5.67 20.25 -8.35
C ASP A 32 -5.79 20.85 -9.77
N VAL A 33 -5.72 22.18 -9.91
CA VAL A 33 -5.77 22.89 -11.19
C VAL A 33 -4.40 22.88 -11.89
N ASP A 34 -3.31 22.61 -11.16
CA ASP A 34 -1.97 22.50 -11.73
C ASP A 34 -1.95 21.34 -12.77
N PRO A 35 -1.53 21.58 -14.02
CA PRO A 35 -1.36 20.52 -15.01
C PRO A 35 -0.46 19.37 -14.52
N ASN A 36 0.56 19.67 -13.70
CA ASN A 36 1.44 18.66 -13.11
C ASN A 36 0.69 17.76 -12.12
N PHE A 37 -0.27 18.30 -11.38
CA PHE A 37 -1.09 17.51 -10.47
C PHE A 37 -1.89 16.46 -11.25
N GLN A 38 -2.53 16.88 -12.34
CA GLN A 38 -3.28 15.98 -13.20
C GLN A 38 -2.37 14.92 -13.84
N LEU A 39 -1.18 15.29 -14.31
CA LEU A 39 -0.20 14.35 -14.85
C LEU A 39 0.23 13.30 -13.82
N CYS A 40 0.57 13.71 -12.59
CA CYS A 40 0.90 12.79 -11.49
C CYS A 40 -0.28 11.86 -11.15
N LEU A 41 -1.50 12.39 -11.12
CA LEU A 41 -2.71 11.61 -10.87
C LEU A 41 -2.95 10.57 -11.97
N HIS A 42 -2.82 10.96 -13.24
CA HIS A 42 -2.92 10.06 -14.39
C HIS A 42 -1.85 8.97 -14.37
N PHE A 43 -0.62 9.31 -14.00
CA PHE A 43 0.48 8.37 -13.83
C PHE A 43 0.17 7.35 -12.72
N ALA A 44 -0.27 7.81 -11.54
CA ALA A 44 -0.61 6.93 -10.42
C ALA A 44 -1.71 5.92 -10.81
N TRP A 45 -2.80 6.40 -11.43
CA TRP A 45 -3.88 5.53 -11.89
C TRP A 45 -3.46 4.53 -12.96
N SER A 46 -2.60 4.96 -13.88
CA SER A 46 -2.05 4.06 -14.90
C SER A 46 -1.21 2.96 -14.25
N ASN A 47 -0.35 3.30 -13.29
CA ASN A 47 0.43 2.31 -12.55
C ASN A 47 -0.46 1.32 -11.79
N PHE A 48 -1.49 1.77 -11.08
CA PHE A 48 -2.39 0.87 -10.35
C PHE A 48 -3.16 -0.08 -11.26
N ARG A 49 -3.46 0.31 -12.50
CA ARG A 49 -4.20 -0.54 -13.44
C ARG A 49 -3.32 -1.54 -14.18
N PHE A 50 -2.06 -1.19 -14.39
CA PHE A 50 -1.16 -1.92 -15.28
C PHE A 50 0.12 -2.42 -14.60
N HIS A 51 0.16 -2.46 -13.26
CA HIS A 51 1.28 -3.08 -12.56
C HIS A 51 1.37 -4.58 -12.92
N ARG A 52 2.59 -5.08 -13.08
CA ARG A 52 2.86 -6.48 -13.49
C ARG A 52 3.49 -7.31 -12.36
N PHE A 53 3.27 -6.89 -11.12
CA PHE A 53 3.75 -7.60 -9.95
C PHE A 53 2.85 -8.80 -9.64
N LEU A 54 3.46 -9.87 -9.14
CA LEU A 54 2.72 -10.97 -8.53
C LEU A 54 2.04 -10.49 -7.24
N ASP A 55 1.01 -11.20 -6.82
CA ASP A 55 0.39 -10.98 -5.52
C ASP A 55 1.42 -11.17 -4.39
N VAL A 56 1.15 -10.52 -3.26
CA VAL A 56 2.02 -10.53 -2.09
C VAL A 56 2.14 -11.95 -1.55
N ASN A 57 3.39 -12.37 -1.28
CA ASN A 57 3.69 -13.66 -0.67
C ASN A 57 3.95 -13.46 0.83
N SER A 58 3.05 -14.00 1.68
CA SER A 58 3.12 -13.85 3.15
C SER A 58 4.44 -14.36 3.73
N HIS A 59 4.86 -15.56 3.36
CA HIS A 59 6.11 -16.16 3.84
C HIS A 59 7.35 -15.31 3.51
N LYS A 60 7.35 -14.70 2.33
CA LYS A 60 8.44 -13.78 1.92
C LYS A 60 8.43 -12.51 2.77
N VAL A 61 7.25 -11.98 3.09
CA VAL A 61 7.11 -10.81 3.95
C VAL A 61 7.56 -11.13 5.38
N GLU A 62 7.10 -12.24 5.96
CA GLU A 62 7.48 -12.69 7.30
C GLU A 62 9.00 -12.88 7.44
N LYS A 63 9.63 -13.56 6.48
CA LYS A 63 11.10 -13.68 6.43
C LYS A 63 11.81 -12.33 6.35
N THR A 64 11.23 -11.36 5.65
CA THR A 64 11.82 -10.02 5.56
C THR A 64 11.70 -9.29 6.91
N ILE A 65 10.58 -9.45 7.61
CA ILE A 65 10.37 -8.88 8.95
C ILE A 65 11.38 -9.47 9.95
N GLU A 66 11.56 -10.79 9.94
CA GLU A 66 12.54 -11.47 10.79
C GLU A 66 13.98 -11.05 10.45
N GLY A 67 14.33 -10.98 9.16
CA GLY A 67 15.67 -10.56 8.74
C GLY A 67 16.02 -9.12 9.15
N ILE A 68 15.04 -8.21 9.21
CA ILE A 68 15.26 -6.84 9.73
C ILE A 68 15.52 -6.87 11.25
N TYR A 69 14.77 -7.68 11.99
CA TYR A 69 15.00 -7.88 13.43
C TYR A 69 16.42 -8.40 13.69
N GLU A 70 16.82 -9.47 13.01
CA GLU A 70 18.16 -10.06 13.12
C GLU A 70 19.24 -9.02 12.80
N LYS A 71 19.04 -8.21 11.76
CA LYS A 71 19.96 -7.14 11.40
C LYS A 71 20.14 -6.15 12.56
N PHE A 72 19.08 -5.75 13.26
CA PHE A 72 19.22 -4.88 14.43
C PHE A 72 19.98 -5.55 15.58
N ILE A 73 19.72 -6.84 15.84
CA ILE A 73 20.44 -7.61 16.86
C ILE A 73 21.94 -7.67 16.54
N ILE A 74 22.31 -8.01 15.31
CA ILE A 74 23.71 -8.11 14.85
C ILE A 74 24.43 -6.76 15.02
N HIS A 75 23.75 -5.64 14.75
CA HIS A 75 24.32 -4.30 14.90
C HIS A 75 24.20 -3.75 16.33
N SER A 76 23.77 -4.58 17.30
CA SER A 76 23.58 -4.19 18.70
C SER A 76 22.59 -3.03 18.92
N ASP A 77 21.68 -2.78 17.97
CA ASP A 77 20.61 -1.78 18.10
C ASP A 77 19.40 -2.40 18.82
N LEU A 78 19.62 -2.79 20.07
CA LEU A 78 18.66 -3.60 20.85
C LEU A 78 17.33 -2.87 21.09
N GLY A 79 17.37 -1.55 21.22
CA GLY A 79 16.17 -0.72 21.37
C GLY A 79 15.27 -0.77 20.13
N LYS A 80 15.86 -0.68 18.93
CA LYS A 80 15.11 -0.86 17.68
C LYS A 80 14.69 -2.31 17.47
N ALA A 81 15.53 -3.28 17.80
CA ALA A 81 15.17 -4.69 17.69
C ALA A 81 13.91 -5.03 18.52
N ALA A 82 13.89 -4.62 19.80
CA ALA A 82 12.74 -4.82 20.68
C ALA A 82 11.49 -4.09 20.18
N SER A 83 11.63 -2.83 19.75
CA SER A 83 10.52 -2.03 19.23
C SER A 83 9.96 -2.62 17.93
N TRP A 84 10.84 -3.03 17.01
CA TRP A 84 10.47 -3.66 15.74
C TRP A 84 9.65 -4.91 15.98
N LYS A 85 10.17 -5.85 16.77
CA LYS A 85 9.48 -7.11 17.08
C LYS A 85 8.10 -6.87 17.68
N ARG A 86 8.01 -6.01 18.70
CA ARG A 86 6.76 -5.66 19.36
C ARG A 86 5.74 -5.08 18.38
N LEU A 87 6.13 -4.08 17.58
CA LEU A 87 5.22 -3.40 16.66
C LEU A 87 4.73 -4.32 15.55
N THR A 88 5.61 -5.17 15.02
CA THR A 88 5.22 -6.11 13.96
C THR A 88 4.32 -7.22 14.48
N GLU A 89 4.59 -7.75 15.67
CA GLU A 89 3.71 -8.75 16.31
C GLU A 89 2.35 -8.15 16.67
N GLU A 90 2.32 -6.93 17.22
CA GLU A 90 1.09 -6.22 17.55
C GLU A 90 0.24 -5.94 16.30
N PHE A 91 0.87 -5.48 15.21
CA PHE A 91 0.18 -5.20 13.95
C PHE A 91 -0.40 -6.47 13.30
N LEU A 92 0.37 -7.57 13.27
CA LEU A 92 -0.09 -8.83 12.67
C LEU A 92 -1.24 -9.48 13.44
N ASN A 93 -1.31 -9.23 14.75
CA ASN A 93 -2.40 -9.73 15.62
C ASN A 93 -3.56 -8.74 15.77
N ALA A 94 -3.46 -7.53 15.20
CA ALA A 94 -4.53 -6.56 15.26
C ALA A 94 -5.74 -7.03 14.44
N SER A 95 -6.94 -6.90 15.01
CA SER A 95 -8.17 -7.19 14.29
C SER A 95 -8.34 -6.19 13.14
N LEU A 96 -8.53 -6.69 11.92
CA LEU A 96 -8.76 -5.83 10.77
C LEU A 96 -10.09 -5.08 10.94
N PRO A 97 -10.09 -3.73 10.92
CA PRO A 97 -11.33 -2.98 11.03
C PRO A 97 -12.19 -3.23 9.79
N ASN A 98 -13.24 -4.03 9.96
CA ASN A 98 -14.40 -4.13 9.06
C ASN A 98 -14.08 -4.51 7.60
N ILE A 99 -13.63 -5.75 7.39
CA ILE A 99 -13.70 -6.39 6.07
C ILE A 99 -15.12 -6.95 5.89
N LYS A 100 -16.06 -6.11 5.47
CA LYS A 100 -17.22 -6.60 4.72
C LYS A 100 -16.68 -7.07 3.37
N GLU A 101 -16.56 -8.39 3.22
CA GLU A 101 -16.32 -9.10 1.96
C GLU A 101 -14.95 -8.89 1.27
N ILE A 102 -13.88 -9.29 1.94
CA ILE A 102 -12.80 -9.98 1.23
C ILE A 102 -12.69 -11.34 1.90
N LYS A 103 -13.18 -12.38 1.24
CA LYS A 103 -12.77 -13.76 1.54
C LYS A 103 -11.29 -13.88 1.21
N VAL A 104 -10.42 -13.33 2.06
CA VAL A 104 -9.03 -13.78 2.12
C VAL A 104 -9.09 -14.97 3.06
N GLY A 105 -9.02 -16.17 2.48
CA GLY A 105 -8.70 -17.36 3.23
C GLY A 105 -7.30 -17.20 3.79
N ILE A 106 -7.17 -16.51 4.93
CA ILE A 106 -6.08 -16.73 5.87
C ILE A 106 -6.52 -17.95 6.66
N ILE A 107 -6.30 -19.12 6.07
CA ILE A 107 -6.25 -20.37 6.82
C ILE A 107 -4.82 -20.40 7.37
N LEU A 108 -4.72 -20.33 8.71
CA LEU A 108 -3.57 -20.79 9.47
C LEU A 108 -3.23 -22.24 9.10
#